data_AF-A0A962SSL0-F1
#
_entry.id   AF-A0A962SSL0-F1
#
_cell.length_a   1.000
_cell.length_b   1.000
_cell.length_c   1.000
_cell.angle_alpha   90.00
_cell.angle_beta   90.00
_cell.angle_gamma   90.00
#
_symmetry.space_group_name_H-M   'P 1'
#
loop_
_entity.id
_entity.type
_entity.pdbx_description
1 polymer ?
#
loop_
_entity_poly.entity_id
_entity_poly.type
_entity_poly.pdbx_seq_one_letter_code
_entity_poly.pdbx_strand_id
1 'polypeptide(L)'
;MKILILSLIIAFPTSALAQSRLEQRVDELEQRVKILEQQSGRHTFLTEPLQKNSQEPVFPGKFIEPTSSARRWIRFSADGTFLFHTPSDQFTGTWEKSGAKVSIRVQSGFTEEFHIVGDALVDSRNITWIKAKSQ
;
A
#
# COMPACT_ATOMS: atom_id res chain seq x y z
N MET A 1 -10.45 16.05 23.22
CA MET A 1 -10.32 14.58 23.34
C MET A 1 -9.12 14.29 24.23
N LYS A 2 -9.35 13.74 25.43
CA LYS A 2 -8.32 13.46 26.45
C LYS A 2 -7.72 12.07 26.20
N ILE A 3 -6.39 11.97 26.09
CA ILE A 3 -5.70 10.68 26.03
C ILE A 3 -5.48 10.20 27.47
N LEU A 4 -6.12 9.08 27.81
CA LEU A 4 -5.93 8.33 29.05
C LEU A 4 -4.62 7.56 28.96
N ILE A 5 -3.62 7.92 29.76
CA ILE A 5 -2.44 7.10 29.98
C ILE A 5 -2.69 6.31 31.28
N LEU A 6 -2.77 4.99 31.12
CA LEU A 6 -3.01 4.03 32.17
C LEU A 6 -1.81 4.02 33.14
N SER A 7 -2.06 4.41 34.40
CA SER A 7 -1.14 4.23 35.51
C SER A 7 -1.00 2.75 35.83
N LEU A 8 0.23 2.20 35.75
CA LEU A 8 0.57 0.93 36.38
C LEU A 8 1.61 1.19 37.48
N ILE A 9 1.11 1.35 38.70
CA ILE A 9 1.92 1.40 39.92
C ILE A 9 2.20 -0.05 40.30
N ILE A 10 3.46 -0.48 40.22
CA ILE A 10 3.90 -1.69 40.90
C ILE A 10 4.92 -1.27 41.95
N ALA A 11 4.49 -1.31 43.21
CA ALA A 11 5.35 -1.13 44.37
C ALA A 11 6.25 -2.35 44.54
N PHE A 12 7.56 -2.15 44.64
CA PHE A 12 8.50 -3.14 45.15
C PHE A 12 9.44 -2.49 46.17
N PRO A 13 9.84 -3.23 47.23
CA PRO A 13 10.59 -2.68 48.36
C PRO A 13 11.97 -2.19 47.93
N THR A 14 12.28 -0.96 48.30
CA THR A 14 13.52 -0.22 48.05
C THR A 14 14.70 -0.86 48.79
N SER A 15 15.42 -1.76 48.11
CA SER A 15 16.84 -1.97 48.43
C SER A 15 17.62 -0.91 47.65
N ALA A 16 18.54 -0.20 48.31
CA ALA A 16 19.35 0.86 47.69
C ALA A 16 20.06 0.41 46.39
N LEU A 17 20.32 -0.89 46.27
CA LEU A 17 20.86 -1.53 45.06
C LEU A 17 19.86 -1.55 43.89
N ALA A 18 18.57 -1.76 44.15
CA ALA A 18 17.52 -1.65 43.14
C ALA A 18 17.31 -0.20 42.69
N GLN A 19 17.54 0.75 43.60
CA GLN A 19 17.42 2.19 43.33
C GLN A 19 18.53 2.68 42.39
N SER A 20 19.80 2.31 42.67
CA SER A 20 20.94 2.61 41.77
C SER A 20 20.77 1.99 40.38
N ARG A 21 20.20 0.78 40.29
CA ARG A 21 19.92 0.13 39.01
C ARG A 21 18.76 0.77 38.24
N LEU A 22 17.81 1.38 38.93
CA LEU A 22 16.74 2.15 38.30
C LEU A 22 17.26 3.48 37.78
N GLU A 23 18.05 4.19 38.58
CA GLU A 23 18.69 5.47 38.19
C GLU A 23 19.55 5.27 36.93
N GLN A 24 20.37 4.22 36.91
CA GLN A 24 21.19 3.90 35.73
C GLN A 24 20.33 3.65 34.47
N ARG A 25 19.16 3.01 34.62
CA ARG A 25 18.24 2.76 33.50
C ARG A 25 17.51 4.02 33.05
N VAL A 26 17.24 4.95 33.97
CA VAL A 26 16.64 6.25 33.65
C VAL A 26 17.64 7.10 32.87
N ASP A 27 18.90 7.17 33.30
CA ASP A 27 19.95 7.88 32.58
C ASP A 27 20.19 7.31 31.17
N GLU A 28 20.18 5.98 31.04
CA GLU A 28 20.28 5.31 29.74
C GLU A 28 19.08 5.65 28.82
N LEU A 29 17.87 5.69 29.38
CA LEU A 29 16.67 6.05 28.64
C LEU A 29 16.66 7.53 28.24
N GLU A 30 17.09 8.44 29.11
CA GLU A 30 17.24 9.86 28.78
C GLU A 30 18.27 10.08 27.68
N GLN A 31 19.41 9.38 27.73
CA GLN A 31 20.39 9.41 26.64
C GLN A 31 19.80 8.87 25.33
N ARG A 32 19.05 7.77 25.38
CA ARG A 32 18.38 7.20 24.19
C ARG A 32 17.34 8.13 23.60
N VAL A 33 16.53 8.78 24.44
CA VAL A 33 15.56 9.78 23.99
C VAL A 33 16.27 10.96 23.36
N LYS A 34 17.36 11.47 23.95
CA LYS A 34 18.14 12.58 23.38
C LYS A 34 18.78 12.24 22.03
N ILE A 35 19.26 11.00 21.86
CA ILE A 35 19.75 10.50 20.58
C ILE A 35 18.61 10.40 19.55
N LEU A 36 17.44 9.89 19.95
CA LEU A 36 16.26 9.81 19.09
C LEU A 36 15.73 11.19 18.71
N GLU A 37 15.75 12.17 19.61
CA GLU A 37 15.37 13.55 19.32
C GLU A 37 16.38 14.25 18.41
N GLN A 38 17.69 13.99 18.57
CA GLN A 38 18.68 14.48 17.60
C GLN A 38 18.58 13.80 16.24
N GLN A 39 18.23 12.52 16.20
CA GLN A 39 17.94 11.80 14.95
C GLN A 39 16.65 12.30 14.28
N SER A 40 15.63 12.61 15.09
CA SER A 40 14.35 13.19 14.63
C SER A 40 14.53 14.64 14.15
N GLY A 41 15.31 15.45 14.88
CA GLY A 41 15.62 16.83 14.52
C GLY A 41 16.57 16.98 13.32
N ARG A 42 17.41 15.97 13.04
CA ARG A 42 18.21 15.89 11.79
C ARG A 42 17.45 15.33 10.60
N HIS A 43 16.21 14.86 10.79
CA HIS A 43 15.27 14.58 9.70
C HIS A 43 14.34 15.76 9.39
N THR A 44 14.70 16.98 9.82
CA THR A 44 14.08 18.21 9.34
C THR A 44 14.93 18.82 8.23
N PHE A 45 15.04 18.12 7.10
CA PHE A 45 15.45 18.73 5.83
C PHE A 45 14.84 17.92 4.70
N LEU A 46 13.95 18.59 3.95
CA LEU A 46 13.07 18.05 2.89
C LEU A 46 11.84 17.28 3.40
N THR A 47 11.05 17.92 4.25
CA THR A 47 9.60 17.84 4.02
C THR A 47 9.32 18.66 2.76
N GLU A 48 9.62 18.07 1.60
CA GLU A 48 8.75 18.33 0.46
C GLU A 48 7.33 18.10 0.96
N PRO A 49 6.34 18.93 0.59
CA PRO A 49 4.97 18.54 0.84
C PRO A 49 4.88 17.11 0.35
N LEU A 50 4.40 16.19 1.20
CA LEU A 50 3.83 14.94 0.72
C LEU A 50 2.79 15.40 -0.28
N GLN A 51 3.22 15.54 -1.53
CA GLN A 51 2.38 15.45 -2.68
C GLN A 51 1.75 14.11 -2.42
N LYS A 52 0.54 14.20 -1.90
CA LYS A 52 -0.55 13.37 -2.28
C LYS A 52 -0.49 13.34 -3.82
N ASN A 53 0.44 12.56 -4.37
CA ASN A 53 0.19 11.75 -5.53
C ASN A 53 -0.89 10.77 -5.05
N SER A 54 -2.09 11.33 -4.86
CA SER A 54 -3.28 10.84 -5.51
C SER A 54 -3.00 10.75 -7.01
N GLN A 55 -2.00 9.96 -7.44
CA GLN A 55 -2.21 9.16 -8.63
C GLN A 55 -3.34 8.23 -8.19
N GLU A 56 -4.57 8.73 -8.27
CA GLU A 56 -5.69 7.85 -8.50
C GLU A 56 -5.23 6.92 -9.62
N PRO A 57 -5.34 5.61 -9.42
CA PRO A 57 -4.85 4.69 -10.41
C PRO A 57 -5.46 5.06 -11.75
N VAL A 58 -4.58 5.14 -12.75
CA VAL A 58 -4.86 5.72 -14.06
C VAL A 58 -5.78 4.75 -14.81
N PHE A 59 -7.02 4.67 -14.38
CA PHE A 59 -8.13 4.00 -15.04
C PHE A 59 -8.97 5.08 -15.69
N PRO A 60 -9.52 4.86 -16.89
CA PRO A 60 -9.40 3.68 -17.75
C PRO A 60 -8.03 3.51 -18.44
N GLY A 61 -7.80 2.36 -19.09
CA GLY A 61 -6.55 2.09 -19.80
C GLY A 61 -6.42 0.69 -20.39
N LYS A 62 -5.46 0.51 -21.30
CA LYS A 62 -5.04 -0.80 -21.81
C LYS A 62 -3.86 -1.30 -20.98
N PHE A 63 -3.91 -2.55 -20.54
CA PHE A 63 -2.89 -3.26 -19.79
C PHE A 63 -2.47 -4.49 -20.58
N ILE A 64 -1.17 -4.74 -20.64
CA ILE A 64 -0.56 -5.82 -21.41
C ILE A 64 0.13 -6.74 -20.43
N GLU A 65 -0.02 -8.04 -20.60
CA GLU A 65 0.79 -9.01 -19.88
C GLU A 65 2.16 -9.14 -20.57
N PRO A 66 3.25 -8.65 -19.96
CA PRO A 66 4.55 -8.57 -20.60
C PRO A 66 5.21 -9.94 -20.77
N THR A 67 4.94 -10.87 -19.86
CA THR A 67 5.56 -12.21 -19.83
C THR A 67 4.88 -13.21 -20.76
N SER A 68 3.76 -12.84 -21.37
CA SER A 68 2.98 -13.73 -22.23
C SER A 68 3.45 -13.66 -23.67
N SER A 69 3.99 -14.76 -24.19
CA SER A 69 4.19 -14.96 -25.64
C SER A 69 2.88 -14.86 -26.43
N ALA A 70 1.76 -15.05 -25.74
CA ALA A 70 0.39 -14.98 -26.26
C ALA A 70 -0.15 -13.55 -26.41
N ARG A 71 0.63 -12.49 -26.12
CA ARG A 71 0.23 -11.08 -26.33
C ARG A 71 -1.15 -10.75 -25.74
N ARG A 72 -1.44 -11.28 -24.54
CA ARG A 72 -2.69 -11.03 -23.83
C ARG A 72 -2.75 -9.56 -23.39
N TRP A 73 -3.93 -8.96 -23.49
CA TRP A 73 -4.16 -7.60 -23.01
C TRP A 73 -5.60 -7.43 -22.56
N ILE A 74 -5.81 -6.54 -21.59
CA ILE A 74 -7.12 -6.10 -21.15
C ILE A 74 -7.23 -4.58 -21.31
N ARG A 75 -8.35 -4.08 -21.79
CA ARG A 75 -8.65 -2.66 -21.86
C ARG A 75 -9.89 -2.36 -21.04
N PHE A 76 -9.74 -1.49 -20.06
CA PHE A 76 -10.83 -0.90 -19.29
C PHE A 76 -11.22 0.42 -19.96
N SER A 77 -12.50 0.62 -20.21
CA SER A 77 -13.09 1.82 -20.81
C SER A 77 -13.72 2.72 -19.74
N ALA A 78 -13.80 4.03 -19.99
CA ALA A 78 -14.36 5.01 -19.04
C ALA A 78 -15.84 4.76 -18.70
N ASP A 79 -16.56 4.11 -19.60
CA ASP A 79 -17.98 3.80 -19.49
C ASP A 79 -18.28 2.60 -18.56
N GLY A 80 -17.27 2.07 -17.87
CA GLY A 80 -17.42 0.91 -16.99
C GLY A 80 -17.39 -0.44 -17.72
N THR A 81 -17.08 -0.47 -19.01
CA THR A 81 -16.91 -1.71 -19.78
C THR A 81 -15.44 -2.12 -19.92
N PHE A 82 -15.18 -3.41 -20.14
CA PHE A 82 -13.84 -3.89 -20.50
C PHE A 82 -13.87 -4.80 -21.72
N LEU A 83 -12.71 -4.91 -22.37
CA LEU A 83 -12.40 -5.88 -23.40
C LEU A 83 -11.11 -6.60 -23.03
N PHE A 84 -11.21 -7.91 -22.80
CA PHE A 84 -10.08 -8.79 -22.54
C PHE A 84 -9.80 -9.63 -23.79
N HIS A 85 -8.55 -9.60 -24.24
CA HIS A 85 -8.10 -10.30 -25.44
C HIS A 85 -7.05 -11.34 -25.08
N THR A 86 -7.30 -12.55 -25.59
CA THR A 86 -6.36 -13.67 -25.61
C THR A 86 -6.11 -14.09 -27.07
N PRO A 87 -5.11 -14.93 -27.38
CA PRO A 87 -4.93 -15.44 -28.74
C PRO A 87 -6.14 -16.18 -29.31
N SER A 88 -6.87 -16.91 -28.45
CA SER A 88 -7.99 -17.76 -28.88
C SER A 88 -9.33 -17.03 -28.84
N ASP A 89 -9.50 -16.10 -27.91
CA ASP A 89 -10.80 -15.54 -27.56
C ASP A 89 -10.74 -14.08 -27.14
N GLN A 90 -11.92 -13.44 -27.20
CA GLN A 90 -12.17 -12.11 -26.65
C GLN A 90 -13.37 -12.15 -25.71
N PHE A 91 -13.23 -11.49 -24.56
CA PHE A 91 -14.26 -11.42 -23.53
C PHE A 91 -14.59 -9.96 -23.24
N THR A 92 -15.87 -9.68 -23.05
CA THR A 92 -16.36 -8.36 -22.66
C THR A 92 -17.23 -8.45 -21.43
N GLY A 93 -17.42 -7.31 -20.78
CA GLY A 93 -18.26 -7.21 -19.60
C GLY A 93 -18.10 -5.86 -18.92
N THR A 94 -18.44 -5.81 -17.64
CA THR A 94 -18.33 -4.60 -16.82
C THR A 94 -17.16 -4.70 -15.85
N TRP A 95 -16.68 -3.55 -15.40
CA TRP A 95 -15.69 -3.47 -14.34
C TRP A 95 -16.06 -2.41 -13.32
N GLU A 96 -15.61 -2.63 -12.10
CA GLU A 96 -15.75 -1.70 -10.99
C GLU A 96 -14.43 -1.59 -10.25
N LYS A 97 -14.13 -0.40 -9.73
CA LYS A 97 -12.96 -0.16 -8.89
C LYS A 97 -13.40 0.16 -7.48
N SER A 98 -12.79 -0.51 -6.51
CA SER A 98 -12.96 -0.25 -5.08
C SER A 98 -11.59 -0.09 -4.42
N GLY A 99 -11.21 1.16 -4.15
CA GLY A 99 -9.89 1.48 -3.60
C GLY A 99 -8.75 0.99 -4.48
N ALA A 100 -7.94 0.06 -3.95
CA ALA A 100 -6.81 -0.57 -4.63
C ALA A 100 -7.17 -1.88 -5.36
N LYS A 101 -8.47 -2.14 -5.59
CA LYS A 101 -8.95 -3.32 -6.30
C LYS A 101 -9.76 -2.94 -7.53
N VAL A 102 -9.65 -3.76 -8.57
CA VAL A 102 -10.54 -3.75 -9.74
C VAL A 102 -11.16 -5.13 -9.89
N SER A 103 -12.47 -5.17 -10.03
CA SER A 103 -13.23 -6.40 -10.27
C SER A 103 -13.85 -6.32 -11.66
N ILE A 104 -13.67 -7.37 -12.47
CA ILE A 104 -14.37 -7.52 -13.74
C ILE A 104 -15.48 -8.55 -13.61
N ARG A 105 -16.59 -8.33 -14.29
CA ARG A 105 -17.66 -9.32 -14.46
C ARG A 105 -17.85 -9.57 -15.95
N VAL A 106 -17.45 -10.75 -16.40
CA VAL A 106 -17.67 -11.23 -17.78
C VAL A 106 -19.17 -11.50 -17.97
N GLN A 107 -19.70 -11.27 -19.18
CA GLN A 107 -21.11 -11.53 -19.47
C GLN A 107 -21.57 -12.97 -19.17
N SER A 108 -20.66 -13.95 -19.19
CA SER A 108 -20.93 -15.34 -18.79
C SER A 108 -21.15 -15.55 -17.29
N GLY A 109 -20.99 -14.51 -16.46
CA GLY A 109 -21.16 -14.55 -15.01
C GLY A 109 -19.87 -14.77 -14.21
N PHE A 110 -18.74 -14.99 -14.88
CA PHE A 110 -17.43 -15.10 -14.23
C PHE A 110 -16.93 -13.75 -13.72
N THR A 111 -16.39 -13.73 -12.50
CA THR A 111 -15.79 -12.54 -11.88
C THR A 111 -14.31 -12.78 -11.63
N GLU A 112 -13.47 -11.80 -11.95
CA GLU A 112 -12.03 -11.81 -11.64
C GLU A 112 -11.63 -10.51 -10.95
N GLU A 113 -10.70 -10.60 -10.00
CA GLU A 113 -10.18 -9.47 -9.25
C GLU A 113 -8.71 -9.21 -9.56
N PHE A 114 -8.36 -7.92 -9.62
CA PHE A 114 -7.02 -7.41 -9.80
C PHE A 114 -6.67 -6.46 -8.65
N HIS A 115 -5.45 -6.55 -8.16
CA HIS A 115 -4.87 -5.57 -7.26
C HIS A 115 -4.14 -4.50 -8.04
N ILE A 116 -4.35 -3.25 -7.66
CA ILE A 116 -3.69 -2.09 -8.25
C ILE A 116 -2.37 -1.86 -7.52
N VAL A 117 -1.25 -1.89 -8.25
CA VAL A 117 0.09 -1.63 -7.72
C VAL A 117 0.74 -0.55 -8.59
N GLY A 118 0.62 0.72 -8.18
CA GLY A 118 1.01 1.86 -8.99
C GLY A 118 0.22 1.92 -10.30
N ASP A 119 0.92 1.88 -11.44
CA ASP A 119 0.33 1.84 -12.79
C ASP A 119 0.14 0.41 -13.33
N ALA A 120 0.27 -0.62 -12.50
CA ALA A 120 0.14 -2.02 -12.88
C ALA A 120 -1.07 -2.69 -12.21
N LEU A 121 -1.47 -3.82 -12.78
CA LEU A 121 -2.45 -4.72 -12.19
C LEU A 121 -1.82 -6.06 -11.88
N VAL A 122 -2.18 -6.64 -10.74
CA VAL A 122 -1.75 -7.98 -10.34
C VAL A 122 -2.99 -8.85 -10.21
N ASP A 123 -3.10 -9.90 -11.03
CA ASP A 123 -4.22 -10.83 -10.97
C ASP A 123 -4.07 -11.86 -9.83
N SER A 124 -5.08 -12.71 -9.66
CA SER A 124 -5.07 -13.78 -8.64
C SER A 124 -3.97 -14.83 -8.82
N ARG A 125 -3.32 -14.87 -9.99
CA ARG A 125 -2.19 -15.75 -10.32
C ARG A 125 -0.84 -15.05 -10.13
N ASN A 126 -0.83 -13.85 -9.52
CA ASN A 126 0.34 -12.98 -9.37
C ASN A 126 0.97 -12.54 -10.70
N ILE A 127 0.21 -12.57 -11.80
CA ILE A 127 0.67 -12.04 -13.08
C ILE A 127 0.55 -10.52 -13.05
N THR A 128 1.64 -9.83 -13.35
CA THR A 128 1.69 -8.36 -13.41
C THR A 128 1.39 -7.88 -14.83
N TRP A 129 0.32 -7.12 -14.98
CA TRP A 129 -0.12 -6.48 -16.20
C TRP A 129 0.33 -5.02 -16.20
N ILE A 130 1.07 -4.62 -17.22
CA ILE A 130 1.65 -3.28 -17.32
C ILE A 130 0.75 -2.40 -18.17
N LYS A 131 0.46 -1.18 -17.70
CA LYS A 131 -0.28 -0.22 -18.49
C LYS A 131 0.49 0.14 -19.77
N ALA A 132 -0.17 -0.03 -20.91
CA ALA A 132 0.33 0.42 -22.19
C ALA A 132 0.38 1.94 -22.21
N LYS A 133 1.48 2.52 -22.70
CA LYS A 133 1.57 3.96 -22.94
C LYS A 133 0.57 4.32 -24.04
N SER A 134 -0.26 5.34 -23.80
CA SER A 134 -1.08 5.92 -24.87
C SER A 134 -0.15 6.41 -25.97
N GLN A 135 -0.39 5.95 -27.20
CA GLN A 135 0.22 6.54 -28.40
C GLN A 135 -0.55 7.79 -28.81
#